data_AF-A0A927CLK1-F1
#
_entry.id   AF-A0A927CLK1-F1
#
_cell.length_a   1.000
_cell.length_b   1.000
_cell.length_c   1.000
_cell.angle_alpha   90.00
_cell.angle_beta   90.00
_cell.angle_gamma   90.00
#
_symmetry.space_group_name_H-M   'P 1'
#
loop_
_entity.id
_entity.type
_entity.pdbx_description
1 polymer ?
#
loop_
_entity_poly.entity_id
_entity_poly.type
_entity_poly.pdbx_seq_one_letter_code
_entity_poly.pdbx_strand_id
1 'polypeptide(L)'
;MKKDAKVPLSLSSPATGVVEIFFYLPVLLAATIYFLPAGAVWTWIAALPLAYWLAAAIVEAKPGMRRIARFLLAVAIGAVHAALFISVAAGELPVIATPICGILGAIAAARGMSLKLRGWVASFSNAHMLVGIVAYVAAQPLKLFAFKRLADYNGVLLFCGIAAVILFFFIANERHLNNETVDTAKSPATAAFKRQNRLLMIIVVAAITILALFRQIQQAIEDFFRSMVQKLMAWLNKPGGQETIEQPPVNQAPPDLTGGEAPKPPPEWMVVLEQILKIAGIVVVVILVAVGLFFLFRKLYQWIKRLAAKLMERDNALRKGDAGYTDEIENLMSLTNWREQLGDRLQKLIPKRKRGESWDDMKSNAERIRFLYAHLVRSDATKGRRHEPSLTPRETANRMEARERRPSELNRFIEAYEQVRYGEKSVGDDRVSDFKRQLYKDEN
;
A
#
# COMPACT_ATOMS: atom_id res chain seq x y z
N MET A 1 2.42 -27.18 22.48
CA MET A 1 1.14 -26.56 22.07
C MET A 1 1.16 -25.10 22.47
N LYS A 2 1.36 -24.18 21.52
CA LYS A 2 1.15 -22.74 21.75
C LYS A 2 -0.35 -22.51 21.81
N LYS A 3 -0.83 -21.92 22.92
CA LYS A 3 -2.23 -21.54 23.12
C LYS A 3 -2.72 -20.72 21.92
N ASP A 4 -3.90 -21.10 21.44
CA ASP A 4 -4.62 -20.43 20.37
C ASP A 4 -4.77 -18.94 20.68
N ALA A 5 -4.15 -18.11 19.85
CA ALA A 5 -4.54 -16.72 19.73
C ALA A 5 -6.00 -16.73 19.27
N LYS A 6 -6.91 -16.31 20.15
CA LYS A 6 -8.34 -16.20 19.85
C LYS A 6 -8.52 -15.43 18.55
N VAL A 7 -9.26 -16.03 17.64
CA VAL A 7 -9.48 -15.58 16.26
C VAL A 7 -10.04 -14.15 16.25
N PRO A 8 -9.46 -13.22 15.46
CA PRO A 8 -10.04 -11.90 15.21
C PRO A 8 -11.26 -12.10 14.29
N LEU A 9 -12.45 -11.73 14.78
CA LEU A 9 -13.77 -12.24 14.38
C LEU A 9 -13.87 -13.78 14.45
N SER A 10 -14.82 -14.33 15.20
CA SER A 10 -15.13 -15.77 15.15
C SER A 10 -15.85 -16.13 13.83
N LEU A 11 -15.19 -15.90 12.70
CA LEU A 11 -15.65 -16.33 11.40
C LEU A 11 -15.54 -17.85 11.35
N SER A 12 -16.64 -18.53 11.04
CA SER A 12 -16.63 -19.95 10.78
C SER A 12 -15.72 -20.25 9.58
N SER A 13 -15.16 -21.47 9.51
CA SER A 13 -14.34 -21.93 8.37
C SER A 13 -14.91 -21.55 6.99
N PRO A 14 -16.22 -21.72 6.69
CA PRO A 14 -16.76 -21.31 5.39
C PRO A 14 -16.70 -19.80 5.16
N ALA A 15 -16.97 -18.99 6.19
CA ALA A 15 -16.91 -17.52 6.07
C ALA A 15 -15.48 -17.03 5.76
N THR A 16 -14.46 -17.67 6.34
CA THR A 16 -13.06 -17.35 6.00
C THR A 16 -12.72 -17.69 4.56
N GLY A 17 -13.23 -18.81 4.03
CA GLY A 17 -13.05 -19.21 2.63
C GLY A 17 -13.69 -18.21 1.67
N VAL A 18 -14.91 -17.75 1.96
CA VAL A 18 -15.59 -16.70 1.18
C VAL A 18 -14.75 -15.42 1.13
N VAL A 19 -14.21 -14.98 2.27
CA VAL A 19 -13.36 -13.78 2.32
C VAL A 19 -12.09 -13.97 1.47
N GLU A 20 -11.39 -15.09 1.60
CA GLU A 20 -10.18 -15.32 0.79
C GLU A 20 -10.48 -15.34 -0.72
N ILE A 21 -11.54 -16.06 -1.13
CA ILE A 21 -11.97 -16.15 -2.53
C ILE A 21 -12.38 -14.77 -3.06
N PHE A 22 -13.03 -13.97 -2.24
CA PHE A 22 -13.42 -12.60 -2.59
C PHE A 22 -12.20 -11.70 -2.92
N PHE A 23 -11.09 -11.82 -2.19
CA PHE A 23 -9.87 -11.09 -2.51
C PHE A 23 -9.19 -11.59 -3.79
N TYR A 24 -9.33 -12.87 -4.13
CA TYR A 24 -8.80 -13.46 -5.37
C TYR A 24 -9.77 -13.42 -6.55
N LEU A 25 -10.96 -12.84 -6.37
CA LEU A 25 -12.01 -12.80 -7.39
C LEU A 25 -11.52 -12.27 -8.75
N PRO A 26 -10.71 -11.20 -8.89
CA PRO A 26 -10.27 -10.73 -10.20
C PRO A 26 -9.50 -11.77 -11.00
N VAL A 27 -8.66 -12.55 -10.31
CA VAL A 27 -7.85 -13.61 -10.91
C VAL A 27 -8.72 -14.80 -11.29
N LEU A 28 -9.64 -15.18 -10.40
CA LEU A 28 -10.59 -16.26 -10.66
C LEU A 28 -11.52 -15.91 -11.83
N LEU A 29 -12.03 -14.69 -11.86
CA LEU A 29 -12.90 -14.19 -12.93
C LEU A 29 -12.16 -14.13 -14.27
N ALA A 30 -10.92 -13.61 -14.27
CA ALA A 30 -10.07 -13.59 -15.46
C ALA A 30 -9.76 -14.99 -16.00
N ALA A 31 -9.54 -15.99 -15.15
CA ALA A 31 -9.38 -17.36 -15.60
C ALA A 31 -10.70 -17.91 -16.15
N THR A 32 -11.77 -17.83 -15.37
CA THR A 32 -13.04 -18.52 -15.68
C THR A 32 -13.76 -17.99 -16.91
N ILE A 33 -13.72 -16.68 -17.20
CA ILE A 33 -14.42 -16.09 -18.35
C ILE A 33 -13.93 -16.61 -19.73
N TYR A 34 -12.69 -17.12 -19.80
CA TYR A 34 -12.14 -17.68 -21.04
C TYR A 34 -12.35 -19.18 -21.18
N PHE A 35 -12.55 -19.89 -20.06
CA PHE A 35 -12.63 -21.34 -20.05
C PHE A 35 -14.03 -21.88 -19.76
N LEU A 36 -14.90 -21.09 -19.12
CA LEU A 36 -16.26 -21.49 -18.77
C LEU A 36 -17.30 -20.68 -19.57
N PRO A 37 -18.45 -21.30 -19.90
CA PRO A 37 -19.63 -20.61 -20.39
C PRO A 37 -20.09 -19.55 -19.37
N ALA A 38 -20.63 -18.43 -19.87
CA ALA A 38 -21.02 -17.29 -19.04
C ALA A 38 -21.98 -17.66 -17.88
N GLY A 39 -22.90 -18.61 -18.09
CA GLY A 39 -23.82 -19.10 -17.07
C GLY A 39 -23.17 -19.95 -15.97
N ALA A 40 -22.01 -20.55 -16.24
CA ALA A 40 -21.31 -21.44 -15.31
C ALA A 40 -20.26 -20.71 -14.44
N VAL A 41 -19.84 -19.51 -14.84
CA VAL A 41 -18.77 -18.76 -14.13
C VAL A 41 -19.13 -18.52 -12.66
N TRP A 42 -20.32 -17.99 -12.39
CA TRP A 42 -20.71 -17.62 -11.03
C TRP A 42 -21.01 -18.81 -10.14
N THR A 43 -21.67 -19.83 -10.69
CA THR A 43 -21.96 -21.07 -9.94
C THR A 43 -20.67 -21.78 -9.57
N TRP A 44 -19.70 -21.83 -10.48
CA TRP A 44 -18.39 -22.41 -10.20
C TRP A 44 -17.60 -21.63 -9.14
N ILE A 45 -17.53 -20.29 -9.25
CA ILE A 45 -16.88 -19.45 -8.22
C ILE A 45 -17.55 -19.63 -6.85
N ALA A 46 -18.89 -19.69 -6.82
CA ALA A 46 -19.68 -19.87 -5.61
C ALA A 46 -19.50 -21.25 -4.96
N ALA A 47 -19.04 -22.25 -5.71
CA ALA A 47 -18.77 -23.59 -5.19
C ALA A 47 -17.36 -23.76 -4.59
N LEU A 48 -16.38 -22.91 -4.96
CA LEU A 48 -15.02 -22.95 -4.39
C LEU A 48 -14.95 -22.87 -2.86
N PRO A 49 -15.79 -22.09 -2.13
CA PRO A 49 -15.83 -22.11 -0.68
C PRO A 49 -16.15 -23.49 -0.10
N LEU A 50 -16.90 -24.33 -0.82
CA LEU A 50 -17.19 -25.71 -0.39
C LEU A 50 -15.95 -26.59 -0.47
N ALA A 51 -15.16 -26.49 -1.55
CA ALA A 51 -13.88 -27.20 -1.67
C ALA A 51 -12.88 -26.77 -0.58
N TYR A 52 -12.82 -25.46 -0.30
CA TYR A 52 -12.04 -24.90 0.79
C TYR A 52 -12.49 -25.47 2.14
N TRP A 53 -13.79 -25.44 2.43
CA TRP A 53 -14.36 -25.92 3.69
C TRP A 53 -14.16 -27.42 3.90
N LEU A 54 -14.42 -28.23 2.87
CA LEU A 54 -14.27 -29.69 2.93
C LEU A 54 -12.83 -30.07 3.27
N ALA A 55 -11.86 -29.44 2.63
CA ALA A 55 -10.45 -29.68 2.89
C ALA A 55 -10.04 -29.26 4.32
N ALA A 56 -10.57 -28.13 4.80
CA ALA A 56 -10.38 -27.69 6.18
C ALA A 56 -10.95 -28.71 7.19
N ALA A 57 -12.17 -29.20 6.97
CA ALA A 57 -12.84 -30.17 7.85
C ALA A 57 -12.08 -31.50 7.92
N ILE A 58 -11.59 -32.01 6.79
CA ILE A 58 -10.83 -33.27 6.75
C ILE A 58 -9.51 -33.15 7.53
N VAL A 59 -8.80 -32.02 7.39
CA VAL A 59 -7.55 -31.80 8.12
C VAL A 59 -7.78 -31.55 9.61
N GLU A 60 -8.88 -30.92 9.98
CA GLU A 60 -9.30 -30.79 11.39
C GLU A 60 -9.57 -32.15 12.03
N ALA A 61 -10.22 -33.07 11.31
CA ALA A 61 -10.42 -34.45 11.78
C ALA A 61 -9.13 -35.28 11.81
N LYS A 62 -8.15 -34.98 10.95
CA LYS A 62 -6.87 -35.72 10.82
C LYS A 62 -5.64 -34.80 10.75
N PRO A 63 -5.26 -34.14 11.86
CA PRO A 63 -4.16 -33.16 11.86
C PRO A 63 -2.79 -33.78 11.53
N GLY A 64 -2.59 -35.06 11.85
CA GLY A 64 -1.34 -35.80 11.62
C GLY A 64 -1.06 -36.21 10.16
N MET A 65 -1.92 -35.84 9.20
CA MET A 65 -1.77 -36.23 7.80
C MET A 65 -0.44 -35.75 7.20
N ARG A 66 0.30 -36.64 6.52
CA ARG A 66 1.59 -36.31 5.88
C ARG A 66 1.43 -35.27 4.76
N ARG A 67 2.49 -34.50 4.45
CA ARG A 67 2.46 -33.45 3.40
C ARG A 67 2.02 -33.99 2.04
N ILE A 68 2.52 -35.15 1.62
CA ILE A 68 2.16 -35.77 0.34
C ILE A 68 0.67 -36.15 0.33
N ALA A 69 0.16 -36.76 1.40
CA ALA A 69 -1.25 -37.10 1.51
C ALA A 69 -2.16 -35.85 1.45
N ARG A 70 -1.73 -34.73 2.03
CA ARG A 70 -2.45 -33.44 1.91
C ARG A 70 -2.44 -32.91 0.48
N PHE A 71 -1.32 -33.00 -0.23
CA PHE A 71 -1.24 -32.60 -1.63
C PHE A 71 -2.17 -33.45 -2.51
N LEU A 72 -2.11 -34.78 -2.36
CA LEU A 72 -3.00 -35.69 -3.09
C LEU A 72 -4.47 -35.45 -2.75
N LEU A 73 -4.78 -35.16 -1.48
CA LEU A 73 -6.15 -34.80 -1.08
C LEU A 73 -6.60 -33.48 -1.74
N ALA A 74 -5.74 -32.46 -1.81
CA ALA A 74 -6.07 -31.21 -2.49
C ALA A 74 -6.42 -31.46 -3.96
N VAL A 75 -5.57 -32.23 -4.65
CA VAL A 75 -5.76 -32.60 -6.05
C VAL A 75 -7.03 -33.43 -6.23
N ALA A 76 -7.31 -34.38 -5.35
CA ALA A 76 -8.52 -35.20 -5.39
C ALA A 76 -9.78 -34.34 -5.20
N ILE A 77 -9.81 -33.44 -4.22
CA ILE A 77 -10.94 -32.52 -3.99
C ILE A 77 -11.13 -31.61 -5.21
N GLY A 78 -10.05 -31.07 -5.77
CA GLY A 78 -10.10 -30.25 -6.98
C GLY A 78 -10.63 -31.01 -8.19
N ALA A 79 -10.17 -32.25 -8.41
CA ALA A 79 -10.62 -33.11 -9.50
C ALA A 79 -12.09 -33.47 -9.37
N VAL A 80 -12.56 -33.84 -8.16
CA VAL A 80 -13.98 -34.12 -7.90
C VAL A 80 -14.83 -32.87 -8.11
N HIS A 81 -14.39 -31.71 -7.62
CA HIS A 81 -15.08 -30.44 -7.84
C HIS A 81 -15.23 -30.11 -9.33
N ALA A 82 -14.18 -30.30 -10.13
CA ALA A 82 -14.24 -30.11 -11.58
C ALA A 82 -15.15 -31.13 -12.27
N ALA A 83 -15.06 -32.41 -11.90
CA ALA A 83 -15.88 -33.48 -12.46
C ALA A 83 -17.38 -33.26 -12.21
N LEU A 84 -17.76 -32.87 -10.99
CA LEU A 84 -19.14 -32.55 -10.64
C LEU A 84 -19.70 -31.41 -11.49
N PHE A 85 -18.90 -30.36 -11.73
CA PHE A 85 -19.32 -29.25 -12.56
C PHE A 85 -19.46 -29.63 -14.04
N ILE A 86 -18.58 -30.48 -14.57
CA ILE A 86 -18.69 -30.99 -15.94
C ILE A 86 -19.94 -31.85 -16.11
N SER A 87 -20.25 -32.71 -15.13
CA SER A 87 -21.45 -33.56 -15.20
C SER A 87 -22.75 -32.75 -15.17
N VAL A 88 -22.76 -31.61 -14.46
CA VAL A 88 -23.93 -30.71 -14.41
C VAL A 88 -24.00 -29.80 -15.65
N ALA A 89 -22.86 -29.41 -16.22
CA ALA A 89 -22.78 -28.57 -17.42
C ALA A 89 -22.96 -29.35 -18.74
N ALA A 90 -23.41 -30.61 -18.68
CA ALA A 90 -23.78 -31.44 -19.83
C ALA A 90 -22.77 -31.47 -21.00
N GLY A 91 -21.47 -31.52 -20.71
CA GLY A 91 -20.43 -31.76 -21.73
C GLY A 91 -20.07 -30.59 -22.64
N GLU A 92 -20.65 -29.40 -22.44
CA GLU A 92 -20.35 -28.21 -23.26
C GLU A 92 -19.03 -27.50 -22.88
N LEU A 93 -18.29 -28.02 -21.88
CA LEU A 93 -17.06 -27.40 -21.42
C LEU A 93 -15.89 -27.73 -22.36
N PRO A 94 -15.08 -26.73 -22.75
CA PRO A 94 -13.82 -26.98 -23.45
C PRO A 94 -12.96 -27.97 -22.67
N VAL A 95 -12.28 -28.90 -23.35
CA VAL A 95 -11.41 -29.92 -22.72
C VAL A 95 -10.37 -29.30 -21.77
N ILE A 96 -9.88 -28.10 -22.10
CA ILE A 96 -8.89 -27.35 -21.32
C ILE A 96 -9.49 -26.73 -20.05
N ALA A 97 -10.81 -26.53 -19.98
CA ALA A 97 -11.48 -25.94 -18.83
C ALA A 97 -11.43 -26.86 -17.60
N THR A 98 -11.53 -28.17 -17.81
CA THR A 98 -11.49 -29.21 -16.78
C THR A 98 -10.23 -29.17 -15.92
N PRO A 99 -9.00 -29.27 -16.48
CA PRO A 99 -7.79 -29.21 -15.67
C PRO A 99 -7.62 -27.86 -14.97
N ILE A 100 -8.01 -26.75 -15.60
CA ILE A 100 -7.92 -25.41 -14.97
C ILE A 100 -8.86 -25.30 -13.77
N CYS A 101 -10.12 -25.71 -13.92
CA CYS A 101 -11.08 -25.75 -12.83
C CYS A 101 -10.62 -26.68 -11.70
N GLY A 102 -10.01 -27.82 -12.06
CA GLY A 102 -9.44 -28.77 -11.10
C GLY A 102 -8.27 -28.18 -10.32
N ILE A 103 -7.35 -27.50 -11.00
CA ILE A 103 -6.19 -26.83 -10.39
C ILE A 103 -6.65 -25.73 -9.43
N LEU A 104 -7.57 -24.85 -9.86
CA LEU A 104 -8.07 -23.77 -9.01
C LEU A 104 -8.86 -24.31 -7.81
N GLY A 105 -9.64 -25.38 -8.00
CA GLY A 105 -10.30 -26.11 -6.91
C GLY A 105 -9.30 -26.72 -5.92
N ALA A 106 -8.21 -27.30 -6.43
CA ALA A 106 -7.13 -27.85 -5.60
C ALA A 106 -6.39 -26.75 -4.82
N ILE A 107 -6.18 -25.57 -5.42
CA ILE A 107 -5.63 -24.41 -4.72
C ILE A 107 -6.57 -23.97 -3.60
N ALA A 108 -7.88 -23.86 -3.85
CA ALA A 108 -8.86 -23.51 -2.82
C ALA A 108 -8.87 -24.54 -1.67
N ALA A 109 -8.81 -25.84 -1.99
CA ALA A 109 -8.68 -26.90 -0.99
C ALA A 109 -7.37 -26.78 -0.18
N ALA A 110 -6.23 -26.52 -0.84
CA ALA A 110 -4.94 -26.31 -0.16
C ALA A 110 -4.96 -25.11 0.79
N ARG A 111 -5.63 -24.02 0.40
CA ARG A 111 -5.86 -22.86 1.27
C ARG A 111 -6.69 -23.22 2.50
N GLY A 112 -7.78 -23.99 2.31
CA GLY A 112 -8.62 -24.50 3.39
C GLY A 112 -7.86 -25.38 4.39
N MET A 113 -6.95 -26.23 3.92
CA MET A 113 -6.06 -26.98 4.81
C MET A 113 -5.09 -26.08 5.57
N SER A 114 -4.54 -25.06 4.90
CA SER A 114 -3.61 -24.11 5.53
C SER A 114 -4.26 -23.31 6.65
N LEU A 115 -5.55 -23.00 6.55
CA LEU A 115 -6.33 -22.34 7.61
C LEU A 115 -6.20 -23.10 8.93
N LYS A 116 -6.44 -24.42 8.92
CA LYS A 116 -6.43 -25.25 10.12
C LYS A 116 -5.03 -25.54 10.64
N LEU A 117 -4.04 -25.66 9.74
CA LEU A 117 -2.68 -26.01 10.12
C LEU A 117 -1.86 -24.84 10.65
N ARG A 118 -2.07 -23.63 10.11
CA ARG A 118 -1.27 -22.45 10.43
C ARG A 118 -2.06 -21.36 11.15
N GLY A 119 -3.39 -21.44 11.15
CA GLY A 119 -4.28 -20.36 11.56
C GLY A 119 -4.49 -19.35 10.42
N TRP A 120 -5.66 -18.71 10.42
CA TRP A 120 -6.08 -17.82 9.33
C TRP A 120 -5.17 -16.62 9.12
N VAL A 121 -4.68 -16.02 10.21
CA VAL A 121 -3.82 -14.83 10.16
C VAL A 121 -2.47 -15.15 9.50
N ALA A 122 -1.93 -16.35 9.76
CA ALA A 122 -0.67 -16.78 9.15
C ALA A 122 -0.86 -17.32 7.73
N SER A 123 -1.96 -18.00 7.42
CA SER A 123 -2.25 -18.47 6.06
C SER A 123 -2.61 -17.32 5.12
N PHE A 124 -3.37 -16.33 5.60
CA PHE A 124 -3.86 -15.19 4.82
C PHE A 124 -3.47 -13.88 5.49
N SER A 125 -2.19 -13.54 5.37
CA SER A 125 -1.61 -12.32 5.92
C SER A 125 -2.11 -11.06 5.20
N ASN A 126 -1.86 -9.89 5.80
CA ASN A 126 -2.21 -8.60 5.19
C ASN A 126 -1.55 -8.41 3.81
N ALA A 127 -0.37 -9.00 3.59
CA ALA A 127 0.30 -8.99 2.28
C ALA A 127 -0.53 -9.71 1.21
N HIS A 128 -1.16 -10.85 1.52
CA HIS A 128 -2.01 -11.56 0.56
C HIS A 128 -3.26 -10.75 0.19
N MET A 129 -3.87 -10.09 1.17
CA MET A 129 -5.02 -9.19 0.93
C MET A 129 -4.62 -8.01 0.04
N LEU A 130 -3.45 -7.40 0.28
CA LEU A 130 -2.91 -6.34 -0.55
C LEU A 130 -2.66 -6.81 -1.98
N VAL A 131 -2.10 -8.02 -2.17
CA VAL A 131 -1.95 -8.62 -3.50
C VAL A 131 -3.32 -8.77 -4.19
N GLY A 132 -4.36 -9.19 -3.46
CA GLY A 132 -5.73 -9.24 -3.98
C GLY A 132 -6.26 -7.86 -4.40
N ILE A 133 -6.06 -6.82 -3.59
CA ILE A 133 -6.42 -5.43 -3.94
C ILE A 133 -5.66 -4.96 -5.17
N VAL A 134 -4.35 -5.22 -5.24
CA VAL A 134 -3.54 -4.90 -6.42
C VAL A 134 -4.06 -5.64 -7.66
N ALA A 135 -4.54 -6.88 -7.52
CA ALA A 135 -5.17 -7.60 -8.62
C ALA A 135 -6.46 -6.93 -9.12
N TYR A 136 -7.29 -6.38 -8.23
CA TYR A 136 -8.47 -5.57 -8.61
C TYR A 136 -8.07 -4.32 -9.39
N VAL A 137 -7.01 -3.63 -8.97
CA VAL A 137 -6.49 -2.44 -9.66
C VAL A 137 -5.88 -2.84 -11.01
N ALA A 138 -5.08 -3.89 -11.06
CA ALA A 138 -4.44 -4.40 -12.28
C ALA A 138 -5.46 -4.93 -13.31
N ALA A 139 -6.61 -5.43 -12.87
CA ALA A 139 -7.70 -5.82 -13.77
C ALA A 139 -8.21 -4.65 -14.64
N GLN A 140 -8.08 -3.40 -14.17
CA GLN A 140 -8.57 -2.21 -14.87
C GLN A 140 -7.81 -1.86 -16.15
N PRO A 141 -6.46 -1.85 -16.21
CA PRO A 141 -5.74 -1.79 -17.48
C PRO A 141 -5.82 -3.11 -18.24
N LEU A 142 -5.77 -4.26 -17.56
CA LEU A 142 -5.77 -5.58 -18.21
C LEU A 142 -7.01 -5.82 -19.08
N LYS A 143 -8.19 -5.35 -18.67
CA LYS A 143 -9.42 -5.44 -19.50
C LYS A 143 -9.34 -4.66 -20.82
N LEU A 144 -8.53 -3.60 -20.88
CA LEU A 144 -8.38 -2.75 -22.07
C LEU A 144 -7.43 -3.39 -23.10
N PHE A 145 -6.34 -4.01 -22.62
CA PHE A 145 -5.26 -4.51 -23.47
C PHE A 145 -5.32 -6.02 -23.75
N ALA A 146 -5.64 -6.83 -22.74
CA ALA A 146 -5.50 -8.28 -22.81
C ALA A 146 -6.85 -9.01 -22.75
N PHE A 147 -7.74 -8.56 -21.86
CA PHE A 147 -8.94 -9.33 -21.51
C PHE A 147 -10.24 -8.57 -21.78
N LYS A 148 -10.61 -8.38 -23.05
CA LYS A 148 -11.80 -7.61 -23.44
C LYS A 148 -13.11 -8.13 -22.81
N ARG A 149 -13.27 -9.46 -22.67
CA ARG A 149 -14.45 -10.08 -22.02
C ARG A 149 -14.59 -9.74 -20.53
N LEU A 150 -13.52 -9.25 -19.90
CA LEU A 150 -13.55 -8.78 -18.51
C LEU A 150 -14.31 -7.45 -18.37
N ALA A 151 -14.49 -6.72 -19.48
CA ALA A 151 -15.20 -5.43 -19.49
C ALA A 151 -16.69 -5.59 -19.10
N ASP A 152 -17.32 -6.70 -19.46
CA ASP A 152 -18.72 -7.00 -19.13
C ASP A 152 -18.96 -7.11 -17.62
N TYR A 153 -17.88 -7.36 -16.85
CA TYR A 153 -17.89 -7.52 -15.41
C TYR A 153 -17.34 -6.30 -14.66
N ASN A 154 -17.19 -5.16 -15.35
CA ASN A 154 -16.59 -3.96 -14.78
C ASN A 154 -17.29 -3.48 -13.51
N GLY A 155 -18.63 -3.48 -13.50
CA GLY A 155 -19.42 -3.07 -12.34
C GLY A 155 -19.12 -3.95 -11.11
N VAL A 156 -19.05 -5.27 -11.31
CA VAL A 156 -18.74 -6.23 -10.24
C VAL A 156 -17.32 -6.05 -9.74
N LEU A 157 -16.33 -5.97 -10.65
CA LEU A 157 -14.92 -5.79 -10.26
C LEU A 157 -14.69 -4.49 -9.49
N LEU A 158 -15.36 -3.40 -9.87
CA LEU A 158 -15.22 -2.14 -9.17
C LEU A 158 -15.86 -2.18 -7.78
N PHE A 159 -17.10 -2.65 -7.69
CA PHE A 159 -17.81 -2.74 -6.42
C PHE A 159 -17.10 -3.69 -5.44
N CYS A 160 -16.71 -4.87 -5.92
CA CYS A 160 -15.96 -5.83 -5.12
C CYS A 160 -14.56 -5.32 -4.77
N GLY A 161 -13.89 -4.57 -5.66
CA GLY A 161 -12.60 -3.96 -5.35
C GLY A 161 -12.67 -2.93 -4.23
N ILE A 162 -13.69 -2.06 -4.25
CA ILE A 162 -13.95 -1.11 -3.17
C ILE A 162 -14.26 -1.84 -1.87
N ALA A 163 -15.17 -2.82 -1.92
CA ALA A 163 -15.50 -3.64 -0.75
C ALA A 163 -14.28 -4.41 -0.21
N ALA A 164 -13.35 -4.85 -1.07
CA ALA A 164 -12.10 -5.49 -0.66
C ALA A 164 -11.17 -4.53 0.09
N VAL A 165 -11.06 -3.27 -0.36
CA VAL A 165 -10.30 -2.23 0.35
C VAL A 165 -10.92 -1.95 1.73
N ILE A 166 -12.24 -1.75 1.78
CA ILE A 166 -12.99 -1.56 3.03
C ILE A 166 -12.71 -2.72 4.00
N LEU A 167 -12.89 -3.95 3.52
CA LEU A 167 -12.72 -5.17 4.30
C LEU A 167 -11.28 -5.37 4.76
N PHE A 168 -10.30 -5.08 3.90
CA PHE A 168 -8.87 -5.12 4.25
C PHE A 168 -8.57 -4.19 5.41
N PHE A 169 -9.04 -2.94 5.35
CA PHE A 169 -8.83 -2.00 6.44
C PHE A 169 -9.41 -2.56 7.73
N PHE A 170 -10.67 -3.00 7.73
CA PHE A 170 -11.31 -3.59 8.92
C PHE A 170 -10.49 -4.75 9.51
N ILE A 171 -10.08 -5.71 8.68
CA ILE A 171 -9.33 -6.89 9.14
C ILE A 171 -7.91 -6.51 9.59
N ALA A 172 -7.20 -5.68 8.84
CA ALA A 172 -5.85 -5.25 9.16
C ALA A 172 -5.80 -4.47 10.47
N ASN A 173 -6.79 -3.60 10.69
CA ASN A 173 -6.91 -2.84 11.94
C ASN A 173 -7.26 -3.73 13.12
N GLU A 174 -8.17 -4.70 12.96
CA GLU A 174 -8.47 -5.64 14.05
C GLU A 174 -7.25 -6.49 14.40
N ARG A 175 -6.48 -6.94 13.41
CA ARG A 175 -5.22 -7.65 13.63
C ARG A 175 -4.21 -6.77 14.37
N HIS A 176 -4.07 -5.50 13.99
CA HIS A 176 -3.16 -4.58 14.66
C HIS A 176 -3.60 -4.32 16.12
N LEU A 177 -4.87 -4.02 16.34
CA LEU A 177 -5.43 -3.81 17.68
C LEU A 177 -5.29 -5.04 18.56
N ASN A 178 -5.50 -6.24 18.02
CA ASN A 178 -5.37 -7.47 18.80
C ASN A 178 -3.90 -7.78 19.12
N ASN A 179 -2.97 -7.52 18.20
CA ASN A 179 -1.54 -7.69 18.46
C ASN A 179 -1.00 -6.71 19.52
N GLU A 180 -1.50 -5.46 19.54
CA GLU A 180 -1.08 -4.44 20.52
C GLU A 180 -1.79 -4.55 21.88
N THR A 181 -2.93 -5.28 21.96
CA THR A 181 -3.72 -5.39 23.21
C THR A 181 -3.56 -6.72 23.94
N VAL A 182 -2.71 -7.65 23.45
CA VAL A 182 -2.44 -8.92 24.14
C VAL A 182 -1.87 -8.69 25.55
N ASP A 183 -1.09 -7.62 25.75
CA ASP A 183 -0.46 -7.32 27.06
C ASP A 183 -1.28 -6.37 27.96
N THR A 184 -2.34 -5.71 27.46
CA THR A 184 -3.11 -4.69 28.21
C THR A 184 -4.61 -4.99 28.28
N ALA A 185 -4.99 -6.27 28.09
CA ALA A 185 -6.32 -6.71 27.67
C ALA A 185 -7.52 -6.50 28.65
N LYS A 186 -7.38 -5.74 29.75
CA LYS A 186 -8.47 -5.66 30.77
C LYS A 186 -8.82 -4.25 31.27
N SER A 187 -8.35 -3.18 30.63
CA SER A 187 -8.73 -1.83 31.07
C SER A 187 -9.87 -1.24 30.22
N PRO A 188 -10.92 -0.62 30.81
CA PRO A 188 -11.97 0.11 30.08
C PRO A 188 -11.41 1.19 29.13
N ALA A 189 -10.19 1.69 29.39
CA ALA A 189 -9.48 2.61 28.50
C ALA A 189 -9.18 1.98 27.13
N THR A 190 -8.76 0.71 27.06
CA THR A 190 -8.48 0.02 25.79
C THR A 190 -9.72 -0.16 24.91
N ALA A 191 -10.91 -0.31 25.51
CA ALA A 191 -12.17 -0.40 24.78
C ALA A 191 -12.57 0.94 24.13
N ALA A 192 -12.32 2.06 24.82
CA ALA A 192 -12.53 3.40 24.29
C ALA A 192 -11.58 3.71 23.11
N PHE A 193 -10.30 3.34 23.24
CA PHE A 193 -9.32 3.47 22.15
C PHE A 193 -9.70 2.61 20.92
N LYS A 194 -10.18 1.37 21.12
CA LYS A 194 -10.67 0.52 20.01
C LYS A 194 -11.84 1.15 19.25
N ARG A 195 -12.81 1.76 19.96
CA ARG A 195 -13.96 2.46 19.33
C ARG A 195 -13.51 3.69 18.52
N GLN A 196 -12.57 4.45 19.07
CA GLN A 196 -12.06 5.65 18.43
C GLN A 196 -11.24 5.33 17.16
N ASN A 197 -10.39 4.29 17.22
CA ASN A 197 -9.62 3.86 16.05
C ASN A 197 -10.53 3.32 14.94
N ARG A 198 -11.62 2.62 15.31
CA ARG A 198 -12.64 2.17 14.34
C ARG A 198 -13.35 3.33 13.64
N LEU A 199 -13.65 4.41 14.36
CA LEU A 199 -14.26 5.61 13.77
C LEU A 199 -13.31 6.31 12.78
N LEU A 200 -12.04 6.47 13.16
CA LEU A 200 -11.03 7.13 12.32
C LEU A 200 -10.79 6.35 11.03
N MET A 201 -10.77 5.02 11.13
CA MET A 201 -10.76 4.12 10.00
C MET A 201 -11.99 4.25 9.10
N ILE A 202 -13.21 4.26 9.66
CA ILE A 202 -14.43 4.47 8.87
C ILE A 202 -14.33 5.78 8.08
N ILE A 203 -13.77 6.83 8.69
CA ILE A 203 -13.56 8.12 8.03
C ILE A 203 -12.53 8.00 6.89
N VAL A 204 -11.38 7.36 7.11
CA VAL A 204 -10.35 7.16 6.06
C VAL A 204 -10.90 6.31 4.92
N VAL A 205 -11.58 5.22 5.24
CA VAL A 205 -12.20 4.33 4.26
C VAL A 205 -13.30 5.05 3.48
N ALA A 206 -14.14 5.85 4.15
CA ALA A 206 -15.15 6.67 3.49
C ALA A 206 -14.50 7.70 2.55
N ALA A 207 -13.41 8.36 2.98
CA ALA A 207 -12.68 9.30 2.14
C ALA A 207 -12.08 8.62 0.90
N ILE A 208 -11.42 7.46 1.06
CA ILE A 208 -10.87 6.68 -0.06
C ILE A 208 -12.00 6.21 -1.00
N THR A 209 -13.13 5.79 -0.45
CA THR A 209 -14.30 5.35 -1.23
C THR A 209 -14.90 6.50 -2.04
N ILE A 210 -15.07 7.67 -1.43
CA ILE A 210 -15.55 8.89 -2.12
C ILE A 210 -14.58 9.28 -3.23
N LEU A 211 -13.27 9.24 -2.98
CA LEU A 211 -12.25 9.54 -3.99
C LEU A 211 -12.26 8.52 -5.13
N ALA A 212 -12.36 7.22 -4.83
CA ALA A 212 -12.40 6.15 -5.82
C ALA A 212 -13.67 6.21 -6.70
N LEU A 213 -14.80 6.58 -6.10
CA LEU A 213 -16.08 6.71 -6.78
C LEU A 213 -16.35 8.12 -7.32
N PHE A 214 -15.43 9.06 -7.18
CA PHE A 214 -15.67 10.48 -7.48
C PHE A 214 -16.24 10.69 -8.89
N ARG A 215 -15.66 10.00 -9.88
CA ARG A 215 -16.10 10.08 -11.28
C ARG A 215 -17.49 9.48 -11.50
N GLN A 216 -17.83 8.40 -10.80
CA GLN A 216 -19.17 7.79 -10.87
C GLN A 216 -20.21 8.59 -10.12
N ILE A 217 -19.84 9.21 -8.99
CA ILE A 217 -20.68 10.17 -8.28
C ILE A 217 -20.97 11.36 -9.20
N GLN A 218 -19.95 11.90 -9.88
CA GLN A 218 -20.11 12.97 -10.85
C GLN A 218 -21.07 12.58 -11.99
N GLN A 219 -20.90 11.38 -12.57
CA GLN A 219 -21.79 10.87 -13.62
C GLN A 219 -23.22 10.67 -13.11
N ALA A 220 -23.40 10.05 -11.95
CA ALA A 220 -24.73 9.83 -11.36
C ALA A 220 -25.45 11.15 -11.06
N ILE A 221 -24.71 12.17 -10.63
CA ILE A 221 -25.23 13.52 -10.43
C ILE A 221 -25.59 14.14 -11.78
N GLU A 222 -24.73 14.04 -12.79
CA GLU A 222 -25.04 14.53 -14.14
C GLU A 222 -26.31 13.88 -14.69
N ASP A 223 -26.43 12.56 -14.57
CA ASP A 223 -27.60 11.79 -14.99
C ASP A 223 -28.86 12.17 -14.19
N PHE A 224 -28.72 12.41 -12.88
CA PHE A 224 -29.81 12.90 -12.05
C PHE A 224 -30.30 14.28 -12.51
N PHE A 225 -29.39 15.23 -12.79
CA PHE A 225 -29.75 16.53 -13.32
C PHE A 225 -30.37 16.43 -14.71
N ARG A 226 -29.81 15.60 -15.60
CA ARG A 226 -30.39 15.32 -16.93
C ARG A 226 -31.81 14.78 -16.80
N SER A 227 -32.05 13.82 -15.90
CA SER A 227 -33.38 13.28 -15.63
C SER A 227 -34.32 14.32 -15.06
N MET A 228 -33.84 15.18 -14.15
CA MET A 228 -34.64 16.25 -13.57
C MET A 228 -35.02 17.30 -14.61
N VAL A 229 -34.08 17.71 -15.48
CA VAL A 229 -34.34 18.61 -16.61
C VAL A 229 -35.30 17.97 -17.58
N GLN A 230 -35.14 16.69 -17.94
CA GLN A 230 -36.07 15.98 -18.83
C GLN A 230 -37.48 15.89 -18.24
N LYS A 231 -37.62 15.62 -16.94
CA LYS A 231 -38.92 15.60 -16.25
C LYS A 231 -39.54 17.00 -16.19
N LEU A 232 -38.73 18.03 -15.93
CA LEU A 232 -39.19 19.42 -15.94
C LEU A 232 -39.64 19.84 -17.34
N MET A 233 -38.87 19.49 -18.37
CA MET A 233 -39.22 19.74 -19.78
C MET A 233 -40.46 18.94 -20.20
N ALA A 234 -40.61 17.69 -19.78
CA ALA A 234 -41.82 16.90 -20.04
C ALA A 234 -43.05 17.47 -19.33
N TRP A 235 -42.86 18.07 -18.14
CA TRP A 235 -43.90 18.78 -17.42
C TRP A 235 -44.24 20.13 -18.08
N LEU A 236 -43.24 20.88 -18.56
CA LEU A 236 -43.40 22.16 -19.25
C LEU A 236 -43.99 22.00 -20.66
N ASN A 237 -43.61 20.93 -21.35
CA ASN A 237 -44.12 20.55 -22.66
C ASN A 237 -45.37 19.68 -22.57
N LYS A 238 -46.04 19.56 -21.40
CA LYS A 238 -47.42 19.07 -21.38
C LYS A 238 -48.24 20.08 -22.19
N PRO A 239 -48.72 19.73 -23.39
CA PRO A 239 -49.63 20.61 -24.10
C PRO A 239 -50.86 20.74 -23.21
N GLY A 240 -51.23 21.98 -22.88
CA GLY A 240 -52.54 22.24 -22.30
C GLY A 240 -53.59 21.64 -23.23
N GLY A 241 -54.31 20.64 -22.73
CA GLY A 241 -55.55 20.14 -23.32
C GLY A 241 -55.49 19.80 -24.82
N GLN A 242 -54.82 18.72 -25.17
CA GLN A 242 -55.25 17.93 -26.32
C GLN A 242 -55.26 16.47 -25.87
N GLU A 243 -56.46 15.97 -25.63
CA GLU A 243 -56.72 14.54 -25.54
C GLU A 243 -56.08 13.88 -26.76
N THR A 244 -55.09 13.04 -26.50
CA THR A 244 -54.59 12.09 -27.49
C THR A 244 -55.80 11.24 -27.88
N ILE A 245 -56.40 11.53 -29.03
CA ILE A 245 -57.34 10.60 -29.65
C ILE A 245 -56.54 9.32 -29.88
N GLU A 246 -56.90 8.27 -29.15
CA GLU A 246 -56.46 6.90 -29.44
C GLU A 246 -56.88 6.57 -30.88
N GLN A 247 -55.94 6.65 -31.82
CA GLN A 247 -56.12 6.00 -33.11
C GLN A 247 -55.91 4.49 -32.91
N PRO A 248 -56.82 3.64 -33.40
CA PRO A 248 -56.74 2.19 -33.20
C PRO A 248 -55.49 1.62 -33.89
N PRO A 249 -54.97 0.47 -33.43
CA PRO A 249 -53.72 -0.08 -33.92
C PRO A 249 -53.92 -0.56 -35.36
N VAL A 250 -53.43 0.20 -36.33
CA VAL A 250 -53.31 -0.27 -37.71
C VAL A 250 -52.04 -1.11 -37.79
N ASN A 251 -52.29 -2.41 -37.87
CA ASN A 251 -51.31 -3.46 -38.13
C ASN A 251 -50.75 -3.26 -39.55
N GLN A 252 -49.58 -2.62 -39.69
CA GLN A 252 -48.85 -2.56 -40.96
C GLN A 252 -47.37 -2.88 -40.73
N ALA A 253 -46.93 -3.92 -41.44
CA ALA A 253 -45.54 -4.33 -41.56
C ALA A 253 -44.66 -3.16 -42.03
N PRO A 254 -43.38 -3.10 -41.63
CA PRO A 254 -42.54 -1.93 -41.88
C PRO A 254 -42.24 -1.79 -43.38
N PRO A 255 -42.57 -0.65 -44.01
CA PRO A 255 -41.91 -0.22 -45.22
C PRO A 255 -40.57 0.41 -44.84
N ASP A 256 -39.53 -0.05 -45.53
CA ASP A 256 -38.20 0.51 -45.55
C ASP A 256 -38.27 1.98 -46.04
N LEU A 257 -38.28 2.93 -45.09
CA LEU A 257 -38.19 4.36 -45.36
C LEU A 257 -36.83 4.85 -44.86
N THR A 258 -35.86 4.81 -45.76
CA THR A 258 -34.73 5.73 -45.77
C THR A 258 -35.29 7.17 -45.83
N GLY A 259 -35.16 7.92 -44.74
CA GLY A 259 -35.59 9.34 -44.71
C GLY A 259 -36.23 9.83 -43.41
N GLY A 260 -35.90 9.25 -42.26
CA GLY A 260 -36.25 9.87 -40.98
C GLY A 260 -35.50 11.19 -40.82
N GLU A 261 -36.25 12.30 -40.80
CA GLU A 261 -35.74 13.63 -40.51
C GLU A 261 -34.78 13.59 -39.31
N ALA A 262 -33.59 14.14 -39.48
CA ALA A 262 -32.66 14.35 -38.38
C ALA A 262 -33.41 15.10 -37.26
N PRO A 263 -33.27 14.70 -35.98
CA PRO A 263 -33.89 15.42 -34.88
C PRO A 263 -33.50 16.90 -34.99
N LYS A 264 -34.51 17.79 -35.11
CA LYS A 264 -34.28 19.24 -35.18
C LYS A 264 -33.28 19.62 -34.09
N PRO A 265 -32.18 20.32 -34.43
CA PRO A 265 -31.22 20.73 -33.42
C PRO A 265 -31.97 21.50 -32.33
N PRO A 266 -31.72 21.21 -31.05
CA PRO A 266 -32.35 21.94 -29.97
C PRO A 266 -32.08 23.44 -30.18
N PRO A 267 -33.06 24.32 -29.90
CA PRO A 267 -32.87 25.76 -30.02
C PRO A 267 -31.57 26.19 -29.32
N GLU A 268 -30.79 27.08 -29.92
CA GLU A 268 -29.46 27.44 -29.38
C GLU A 268 -29.51 27.94 -27.93
N TRP A 269 -30.61 28.61 -27.52
CA TRP A 269 -30.85 29.03 -26.14
C TRP A 269 -30.98 27.85 -25.15
N MET A 270 -31.47 26.70 -25.62
CA MET A 270 -31.64 25.48 -24.84
C MET A 270 -30.30 24.78 -24.58
N VAL A 271 -29.40 24.80 -25.57
CA VAL A 271 -28.02 24.30 -25.42
C VAL A 271 -27.23 25.15 -24.42
N VAL A 272 -27.38 26.47 -24.51
CA VAL A 272 -26.76 27.41 -23.56
C VAL A 272 -27.31 27.21 -22.15
N LEU A 273 -28.63 27.04 -21.99
CA LEU A 273 -29.26 26.77 -20.69
C LEU A 273 -28.80 25.43 -20.10
N GLU A 274 -28.73 24.37 -20.90
CA GLU A 274 -28.20 23.06 -20.49
C GLU A 274 -26.74 23.18 -20.03
N GLN A 275 -25.92 23.96 -20.72
CA GLN A 275 -24.52 24.17 -20.40
C GLN A 275 -24.34 25.00 -19.11
N ILE A 276 -25.17 26.03 -18.90
CA ILE A 276 -25.21 26.80 -17.65
C ILE A 276 -25.62 25.90 -16.47
N LEU A 277 -26.67 25.07 -16.64
CA LEU A 277 -27.13 24.12 -15.62
C LEU A 277 -26.06 23.06 -15.29
N LYS A 278 -25.33 22.54 -16.28
CA LYS A 278 -24.21 21.61 -16.06
C LYS A 278 -23.10 22.26 -15.24
N ILE A 279 -22.69 23.48 -15.60
CA ILE A 279 -21.66 24.21 -14.86
C ILE A 279 -22.14 24.50 -13.44
N ALA A 280 -23.37 24.98 -13.27
CA ALA A 280 -23.96 25.23 -11.96
C ALA A 280 -24.05 23.96 -11.11
N GLY A 281 -24.46 22.82 -11.69
CA GLY A 281 -24.50 21.52 -11.02
C GLY A 281 -23.12 21.07 -10.54
N ILE A 282 -22.10 21.16 -11.40
CA ILE A 282 -20.71 20.85 -11.03
C ILE A 282 -20.23 21.75 -9.89
N VAL A 283 -20.50 23.05 -9.97
CA VAL A 283 -20.14 24.02 -8.93
C VAL A 283 -20.81 23.69 -7.60
N VAL A 284 -22.11 23.35 -7.61
CA VAL A 284 -22.84 22.94 -6.39
C VAL A 284 -22.25 21.67 -5.78
N VAL A 285 -21.88 20.69 -6.60
CA VAL A 285 -21.25 19.45 -6.10
C VAL A 285 -19.87 19.73 -5.52
N VAL A 286 -19.05 20.54 -6.18
CA VAL A 286 -17.75 20.95 -5.65
C VAL A 286 -17.92 21.66 -4.32
N ILE A 287 -18.91 22.56 -4.20
CA ILE A 287 -19.25 23.22 -2.94
C ILE A 287 -19.70 22.20 -1.89
N LEU A 288 -20.58 21.25 -2.21
CA LEU A 288 -21.03 20.23 -1.27
C LEU A 288 -19.89 19.33 -0.78
N VAL A 289 -18.98 18.93 -1.68
CA VAL A 289 -17.78 18.15 -1.33
C VAL A 289 -16.84 18.99 -0.46
N ALA A 290 -16.59 20.24 -0.82
CA ALA A 290 -15.75 21.15 -0.05
C ALA A 290 -16.33 21.43 1.34
N VAL A 291 -17.64 21.66 1.44
CA VAL A 291 -18.38 21.83 2.70
C VAL A 291 -18.33 20.53 3.52
N GLY A 292 -18.54 19.37 2.89
CA GLY A 292 -18.42 18.07 3.54
C GLY A 292 -17.03 17.84 4.13
N LEU A 293 -15.97 18.12 3.35
CA LEU A 293 -14.58 18.06 3.80
C LEU A 293 -14.31 19.09 4.90
N PHE A 294 -14.82 20.32 4.78
CA PHE A 294 -14.68 21.35 5.81
C PHE A 294 -15.32 20.92 7.13
N PHE A 295 -16.53 20.37 7.12
CA PHE A 295 -17.17 19.82 8.31
C PHE A 295 -16.39 18.64 8.89
N LEU A 296 -15.86 17.76 8.03
CA LEU A 296 -15.03 16.63 8.42
C LEU A 296 -13.75 17.09 9.14
N PHE A 297 -13.03 18.06 8.55
CA PHE A 297 -11.83 18.65 9.13
C PHE A 297 -12.12 19.44 10.40
N ARG A 298 -13.21 20.20 10.44
CA ARG A 298 -13.64 20.94 11.63
C ARG A 298 -13.97 19.99 12.77
N LYS A 299 -14.65 18.88 12.49
CA LYS A 299 -14.92 17.84 13.47
C LYS A 299 -13.61 17.18 13.91
N LEU A 300 -12.72 16.81 12.99
CA LEU A 300 -11.41 16.26 13.32
C LEU A 300 -10.60 17.19 14.24
N TYR A 301 -10.56 18.48 13.93
CA TYR A 301 -9.87 19.51 14.72
C TYR A 301 -10.46 19.67 16.13
N GLN A 302 -11.79 19.74 16.25
CA GLN A 302 -12.45 19.82 17.56
C GLN A 302 -12.14 18.59 18.43
N TRP A 303 -12.01 17.41 17.81
CA TRP A 303 -11.69 16.19 18.52
C TRP A 303 -10.22 16.10 18.92
N ILE A 304 -9.30 16.53 18.05
CA ILE A 304 -7.88 16.70 18.40
C ILE A 304 -7.75 17.66 19.59
N LYS A 305 -8.47 18.79 19.57
CA LYS A 305 -8.46 19.76 20.67
C LYS A 305 -8.98 19.15 21.98
N ARG A 306 -10.03 18.33 21.94
CA ARG A 306 -10.55 17.61 23.12
C ARG A 306 -9.59 16.55 23.66
N LEU A 307 -8.86 15.87 22.77
CA LEU A 307 -7.84 14.90 23.17
C LEU A 307 -6.62 15.60 23.78
N ALA A 308 -6.18 16.70 23.17
CA ALA A 308 -5.11 17.54 23.71
C ALA A 308 -5.50 18.07 25.11
N ALA A 309 -6.73 18.56 25.27
CA ALA A 309 -7.24 19.00 26.57
C ALA A 309 -7.24 17.86 27.61
N LYS A 310 -7.71 16.66 27.27
CA LYS A 310 -7.71 15.50 28.19
C LYS A 310 -6.30 14.98 28.52
N LEU A 311 -5.36 15.09 27.59
CA LEU A 311 -3.95 14.76 27.82
C LEU A 311 -3.30 15.79 28.75
N MET A 312 -3.59 17.08 28.56
CA MET A 312 -3.10 18.15 29.42
C MET A 312 -3.73 18.12 30.83
N GLU A 313 -5.00 17.71 30.95
CA GLU A 313 -5.64 17.49 32.24
C GLU A 313 -5.02 16.33 33.02
N ARG A 314 -4.60 15.25 32.33
CA ARG A 314 -3.87 14.13 32.97
C ARG A 314 -2.47 14.53 33.43
N ASP A 315 -1.77 15.34 32.64
CA ASP A 315 -0.43 15.83 32.99
C ASP A 315 -0.49 16.78 34.20
N ASN A 316 -1.54 17.62 34.28
CA ASN A 316 -1.78 18.49 35.43
C ASN A 316 -2.32 17.76 36.67
N ALA A 317 -3.10 16.68 36.50
CA ALA A 317 -3.59 15.85 37.60
C ALA A 317 -2.46 15.02 38.24
N LEU A 318 -1.54 14.49 37.43
CA LEU A 318 -0.32 13.81 37.89
C LEU A 318 0.67 14.77 38.59
N ARG A 319 0.64 16.06 38.26
CA ARG A 319 1.45 17.10 38.93
C ARG A 319 0.87 17.60 40.25
N LYS A 320 -0.41 17.38 40.53
CA LYS A 320 -1.11 17.90 41.72
C LYS A 320 -1.55 16.82 42.72
N GLY A 321 -1.46 15.53 42.37
CA GLY A 321 -1.71 14.41 43.27
C GLY A 321 -0.43 13.63 43.53
N ASP A 322 -0.14 13.39 44.80
CA ASP A 322 0.97 12.59 45.37
C ASP A 322 2.35 13.25 45.51
N ALA A 323 2.50 13.96 46.63
CA ALA A 323 3.73 13.93 47.40
C ALA A 323 3.85 12.56 48.11
N GLY A 324 4.64 11.66 47.54
CA GLY A 324 5.01 10.39 48.17
C GLY A 324 4.86 9.21 47.23
N TYR A 325 5.98 8.52 46.97
CA TYR A 325 6.15 7.35 46.09
C TYR A 325 6.37 7.68 44.60
N THR A 326 7.61 8.08 44.31
CA THR A 326 8.27 7.83 43.03
C THR A 326 8.53 6.34 42.88
N ASP A 327 7.56 5.61 42.34
CA ASP A 327 7.87 4.36 41.64
C ASP A 327 8.18 4.75 40.19
N GLU A 328 9.45 4.67 39.82
CA GLU A 328 9.93 4.98 38.48
C GLU A 328 9.37 3.95 37.49
N ILE A 329 8.16 4.21 37.00
CA ILE A 329 7.73 3.66 35.73
C ILE A 329 8.60 4.35 34.68
N GLU A 330 9.66 3.66 34.26
CA GLU A 330 10.41 3.99 33.06
C GLU A 330 9.42 4.31 31.94
N ASN A 331 9.34 5.59 31.63
CA ASN A 331 8.54 6.15 30.56
C ASN A 331 9.22 5.74 29.24
N LEU A 332 8.94 4.51 28.80
CA LEU A 332 9.33 4.02 27.48
C LEU A 332 8.64 4.90 26.43
N MET A 333 9.45 5.79 25.85
CA MET A 333 9.16 6.77 24.80
C MET A 333 8.70 8.15 25.26
N SER A 334 9.64 8.92 25.80
CA SER A 334 9.66 10.34 25.47
C SER A 334 9.77 10.50 23.95
N LEU A 335 8.82 11.22 23.35
CA LEU A 335 8.84 11.58 21.91
C LEU A 335 10.15 12.27 21.48
N THR A 336 10.86 12.84 22.45
CA THR A 336 12.21 13.42 22.31
C THR A 336 13.25 12.36 21.94
N ASN A 337 13.26 11.21 22.62
CA ASN A 337 14.19 10.11 22.35
C ASN A 337 13.89 9.43 21.00
N TRP A 338 12.61 9.41 20.58
CA TRP A 338 12.23 8.86 19.27
C TRP A 338 12.74 9.74 18.13
N ARG A 339 12.68 11.08 18.27
CA ARG A 339 13.23 12.02 17.27
C ARG A 339 14.76 11.92 17.18
N GLU A 340 15.44 11.76 18.31
CA GLU A 340 16.89 11.55 18.34
C GLU A 340 17.28 10.18 17.76
N GLN A 341 16.57 9.09 18.09
CA GLN A 341 16.85 7.78 17.51
C GLN A 341 16.49 7.67 16.02
N LEU A 342 15.42 8.31 15.54
CA LEU A 342 15.12 8.40 14.11
C LEU A 342 16.13 9.28 13.40
N GLY A 343 16.52 10.41 14.03
CA GLY A 343 17.55 11.30 13.54
C GLY A 343 18.87 10.57 13.35
N ASP A 344 19.31 9.80 14.36
CA ASP A 344 20.56 9.03 14.31
C ASP A 344 20.51 7.87 13.32
N ARG A 345 19.35 7.21 13.16
CA ARG A 345 19.19 6.13 12.16
C ARG A 345 19.12 6.68 10.73
N LEU A 346 18.48 7.82 10.51
CA LEU A 346 18.45 8.51 9.21
C LEU A 346 19.82 9.12 8.88
N GLN A 347 20.54 9.64 9.88
CA GLN A 347 21.90 10.17 9.72
C GLN A 347 22.94 9.07 9.44
N LYS A 348 22.63 7.80 9.77
CA LYS A 348 23.44 6.62 9.38
C LYS A 348 23.17 6.13 7.96
N LEU A 349 22.01 6.44 7.37
CA LEU A 349 21.63 6.05 6.01
C LEU A 349 22.03 7.08 4.95
N ILE A 350 22.30 8.32 5.37
CA ILE A 350 22.94 9.32 4.51
C ILE A 350 24.45 9.15 4.69
N PRO A 351 25.23 8.81 3.64
CA PRO A 351 26.68 8.83 3.77
C PRO A 351 27.05 10.26 4.15
N LYS A 352 27.54 10.46 5.37
CA LYS A 352 28.18 11.71 5.80
C LYS A 352 29.34 11.93 4.83
N ARG A 353 29.09 12.65 3.75
CA ARG A 353 30.12 13.36 3.00
C ARG A 353 30.65 14.33 4.05
N LYS A 354 31.73 13.93 4.74
CA LYS A 354 32.46 14.82 5.64
C LYS A 354 32.69 16.08 4.81
N ARG A 355 32.03 17.16 5.23
CA ARG A 355 32.31 18.51 4.76
C ARG A 355 33.82 18.62 4.84
N GLY A 356 34.47 18.62 3.68
CA GLY A 356 35.92 18.61 3.62
C GLY A 356 36.39 19.88 4.31
N GLU A 357 37.21 19.74 5.34
CA GLU A 357 38.03 20.85 5.81
C GLU A 357 38.80 21.35 4.58
N SER A 358 38.49 22.54 4.10
CA SER A 358 39.24 23.17 3.02
C SER A 358 40.63 23.50 3.55
N TRP A 359 41.66 23.41 2.71
CA TRP A 359 43.01 23.85 3.07
C TRP A 359 43.03 25.25 3.71
N ASP A 360 42.11 26.11 3.27
CA ASP A 360 41.99 27.50 3.69
C ASP A 360 41.35 27.67 5.08
N ASP A 361 40.70 26.64 5.62
CA ASP A 361 40.06 26.65 6.95
C ASP A 361 41.00 26.24 8.09
N MET A 362 42.24 25.81 7.77
CA MET A 362 43.19 25.28 8.76
C MET A 362 43.95 26.39 9.46
N LYS A 363 43.87 26.40 10.79
CA LYS A 363 44.40 27.47 11.65
C LYS A 363 45.86 27.24 12.05
N SER A 364 46.33 25.99 12.02
CA SER A 364 47.69 25.65 12.42
C SER A 364 48.47 24.88 11.34
N ASN A 365 49.79 25.03 11.33
CA ASN A 365 50.68 24.24 10.49
C ASN A 365 50.64 22.76 10.81
N ALA A 366 50.36 22.42 12.08
CA ALA A 366 50.14 21.05 12.51
C ALA A 366 48.90 20.43 11.81
N GLU A 367 47.79 21.16 11.73
CA GLU A 367 46.59 20.75 11.01
C GLU A 367 46.86 20.56 9.52
N ARG A 368 47.58 21.51 8.90
CA ARG A 368 47.95 21.45 7.48
C ARG A 368 48.78 20.21 7.14
N ILE A 369 49.78 19.88 7.96
CA ILE A 369 50.60 18.67 7.78
C ILE A 369 49.75 17.40 7.95
N ARG A 370 48.85 17.35 8.94
CA ARG A 370 47.95 16.20 9.14
C ARG A 370 46.98 16.01 7.97
N PHE A 371 46.49 17.12 7.43
CA PHE A 371 45.64 17.11 6.25
C PHE A 371 46.36 16.57 5.01
N LEU A 372 47.60 17.00 4.76
CA LEU A 372 48.41 16.50 3.63
C LEU A 372 48.62 14.99 3.72
N TYR A 373 48.88 14.45 4.91
CA TYR A 373 49.03 13.00 5.09
C TYR A 373 47.71 12.27 4.84
N ALA A 374 46.59 12.79 5.34
CA ALA A 374 45.27 12.22 5.08
C ALA A 374 44.88 12.28 3.60
N HIS A 375 45.31 13.32 2.88
CA HIS A 375 45.12 13.45 1.44
C HIS A 375 45.96 12.41 0.69
N LEU A 376 47.24 12.26 1.03
CA LEU A 376 48.15 11.27 0.45
C LEU A 376 47.64 9.83 0.60
N VAL A 377 47.16 9.45 1.79
CA VAL A 377 46.61 8.09 2.01
C VAL A 377 45.31 7.87 1.22
N ARG A 378 44.50 8.91 1.05
CA ARG A 378 43.26 8.81 0.24
C ARG A 378 43.55 8.74 -1.25
N SER A 379 44.52 9.50 -1.77
CA SER A 379 44.92 9.44 -3.18
C SER A 379 45.58 8.09 -3.51
N ASP A 380 46.27 7.49 -2.55
CA ASP A 380 46.75 6.11 -2.67
C ASP A 380 45.59 5.11 -2.76
N ALA A 381 44.55 5.29 -1.92
CA ALA A 381 43.38 4.42 -1.90
C ALA A 381 42.50 4.54 -3.16
N THR A 382 42.35 5.74 -3.74
CA THR A 382 41.61 5.94 -5.01
C THR A 382 42.29 5.27 -6.20
N LYS A 383 43.61 5.06 -6.14
CA LYS A 383 44.38 4.26 -7.12
C LYS A 383 44.19 2.74 -6.94
N GLY A 384 43.18 2.32 -6.19
CA GLY A 384 42.81 0.91 -5.99
C GLY A 384 43.68 0.17 -4.97
N ARG A 385 44.48 0.89 -4.18
CA ARG A 385 45.42 0.30 -3.23
C ARG A 385 44.77 0.18 -1.85
N ARG A 386 44.88 -0.99 -1.24
CA ARG A 386 44.25 -1.28 0.05
C ARG A 386 45.12 -0.72 1.18
N HIS A 387 44.61 0.31 1.87
CA HIS A 387 45.24 0.81 3.10
C HIS A 387 45.03 -0.19 4.24
N GLU A 388 46.12 -0.61 4.88
CA GLU A 388 46.10 -1.50 6.05
C GLU A 388 46.21 -0.65 7.33
N PRO A 389 45.18 -0.64 8.20
CA PRO A 389 45.18 0.16 9.43
C PRO A 389 46.27 -0.20 10.44
N SER A 390 46.92 -1.36 10.28
CA SER A 390 47.98 -1.87 11.16
C SER A 390 49.34 -1.25 10.89
N LEU A 391 49.52 -0.50 9.81
CA LEU A 391 50.81 0.08 9.43
C LEU A 391 51.01 1.45 10.06
N THR A 392 52.23 1.70 10.53
CA THR A 392 52.67 3.02 10.97
C THR A 392 52.83 3.97 9.77
N PRO A 393 52.86 5.30 9.99
CA PRO A 393 53.11 6.26 8.91
C PRO A 393 54.40 5.99 8.14
N ARG A 394 55.47 5.61 8.85
CA ARG A 394 56.76 5.23 8.25
C ARG A 394 56.69 3.95 7.42
N GLU A 395 55.99 2.92 7.90
CA GLU A 395 55.80 1.69 7.14
C GLU A 395 54.90 1.91 5.91
N THR A 396 53.88 2.76 6.03
CA THR A 396 53.02 3.16 4.92
C THR A 396 53.83 3.88 3.85
N ALA A 397 54.70 4.81 4.25
CA ALA A 397 55.60 5.53 3.36
C ALA A 397 56.59 4.62 2.65
N ASN A 398 57.28 3.74 3.38
CA ASN A 398 58.23 2.78 2.79
C ASN A 398 57.55 1.88 1.74
N ARG A 399 56.30 1.48 1.99
CA ARG A 399 55.51 0.69 1.04
C ARG A 399 55.10 1.49 -0.20
N MET A 400 54.85 2.79 -0.06
CA MET A 400 54.58 3.70 -1.18
C MET A 400 55.86 3.99 -1.99
N GLU A 401 56.99 4.24 -1.31
CA GLU A 401 58.29 4.50 -1.96
C GLU A 401 58.81 3.31 -2.75
N ALA A 402 58.69 2.10 -2.22
CA ALA A 402 59.05 0.87 -2.92
C ALA A 402 58.29 0.67 -4.24
N ARG A 403 57.14 1.34 -4.41
CA ARG A 403 56.26 1.23 -5.58
C ARG A 403 56.40 2.40 -6.55
N GLU A 404 56.60 3.61 -6.05
CA GLU A 404 56.64 4.84 -6.85
C GLU A 404 58.06 5.37 -7.16
N ARG A 405 59.12 4.71 -6.65
CA ARG A 405 60.54 5.06 -6.89
C ARG A 405 60.87 6.54 -6.61
N ARG A 406 60.28 7.13 -5.56
CA ARG A 406 60.64 8.48 -5.03
C ARG A 406 61.11 8.40 -3.56
N PRO A 407 62.30 7.83 -3.27
CA PRO A 407 62.69 7.42 -1.92
C PRO A 407 63.18 8.54 -0.96
N SER A 408 63.38 9.78 -1.43
CA SER A 408 63.98 10.84 -0.60
C SER A 408 63.01 11.90 -0.10
N GLU A 409 61.91 12.13 -0.82
CA GLU A 409 61.00 13.25 -0.54
C GLU A 409 59.85 12.84 0.40
N LEU A 410 59.33 11.61 0.26
CA LEU A 410 58.25 11.12 1.10
C LEU A 410 58.73 10.87 2.53
N ASN A 411 59.91 10.30 2.72
CA ASN A 411 60.55 10.16 4.04
C ASN A 411 60.68 11.51 4.79
N ARG A 412 61.07 12.58 4.10
CA ARG A 412 61.20 13.93 4.71
C ARG A 412 59.85 14.50 5.15
N PHE A 413 58.79 14.26 4.38
CA PHE A 413 57.42 14.63 4.75
C PHE A 413 56.91 13.82 5.96
N ILE A 414 57.19 12.52 5.97
CA ILE A 414 56.73 11.62 7.03
C ILE A 414 57.40 11.91 8.36
N GLU A 415 58.69 12.29 8.34
CA GLU A 415 59.37 12.79 9.52
C GLU A 415 58.72 14.05 10.07
N ALA A 416 58.36 15.01 9.20
CA ALA A 416 57.63 16.21 9.61
C ALA A 416 56.22 15.89 10.16
N TYR A 417 55.54 14.90 9.59
CA TYR A 417 54.24 14.42 10.07
C TYR A 417 54.35 13.75 11.45
N GLU A 418 55.34 12.89 11.66
CA GLU A 418 55.59 12.25 12.95
C GLU A 418 55.99 13.28 14.02
N GLN A 419 56.79 14.29 13.66
CA GLN A 419 57.14 15.40 14.54
C GLN A 419 55.94 16.23 14.97
N VAL A 420 54.88 16.33 14.16
CA VAL A 420 53.62 17.03 14.47
C VAL A 420 52.61 16.15 15.20
N ARG A 421 52.68 14.83 14.99
CA ARG A 421 51.75 13.85 15.58
C ARG A 421 52.21 13.36 16.95
N TYR A 422 53.51 13.17 17.12
CA TYR A 422 54.11 12.60 18.32
C TYR A 422 55.07 13.57 19.03
N GLY A 423 55.53 14.62 18.35
CA GLY A 423 56.20 15.77 18.97
C GLY A 423 55.24 16.96 19.05
N GLU A 424 55.32 17.75 20.11
CA GLU A 424 54.56 19.01 20.20
C GLU A 424 55.27 20.16 19.47
N LYS A 425 55.92 19.89 18.33
CA LYS A 425 56.73 20.87 17.60
C LYS A 425 55.96 21.39 16.37
N SER A 426 55.92 22.71 16.22
CA SER A 426 55.37 23.37 15.02
C SER A 426 56.39 23.33 13.88
N VAL A 427 55.92 23.00 12.68
CA VAL A 427 56.71 23.05 11.44
C VAL A 427 56.59 24.48 10.87
N GLY A 428 57.71 25.06 10.44
CA GLY A 428 57.73 26.40 9.84
C GLY A 428 56.92 26.49 8.54
N ASP A 429 56.31 27.65 8.29
CA ASP A 429 55.40 27.89 7.16
C ASP A 429 56.03 27.55 5.80
N ASP A 430 57.31 27.85 5.62
CA ASP A 430 58.05 27.59 4.37
C ASP A 430 58.02 26.10 4.02
N ARG A 431 58.29 25.23 5.01
CA ARG A 431 58.29 23.77 4.83
C ARG A 431 56.89 23.23 4.55
N VAL A 432 55.85 23.78 5.16
CA VAL A 432 54.46 23.39 4.88
C VAL A 432 54.06 23.75 3.46
N SER A 433 54.51 24.92 2.98
CA SER A 433 54.25 25.38 1.61
C SER A 433 54.95 24.50 0.56
N ASP A 434 56.16 24.02 0.86
CA ASP A 434 56.92 23.12 0.00
C ASP A 434 56.21 21.76 -0.12
N PHE A 435 55.78 21.18 1.00
CA PHE A 435 55.03 19.92 1.00
C PHE A 435 53.66 20.05 0.31
N LYS A 436 52.99 21.20 0.43
CA LYS A 436 51.75 21.47 -0.31
C LYS A 436 52.00 21.42 -1.82
N ARG A 437 53.06 22.07 -2.32
CA ARG A 437 53.37 22.06 -3.76
C ARG A 437 53.65 20.65 -4.28
N GLN A 438 54.34 19.84 -3.49
CA GLN A 438 54.73 18.48 -3.87
C GLN A 438 53.57 17.48 -3.83
N LEU A 439 52.70 17.54 -2.80
CA LEU A 439 51.71 16.48 -2.55
C LEU A 439 50.29 16.83 -2.97
N TYR A 440 49.98 18.11 -3.17
CA TYR A 440 48.62 18.57 -3.46
C TYR A 440 48.45 19.09 -4.89
N LYS A 441 49.54 19.39 -5.61
CA LYS A 441 49.50 20.01 -6.95
C LYS A 441 49.74 19.03 -8.11
N ASP A 442 50.17 17.81 -7.83
CA ASP A 442 50.49 16.78 -8.84
C ASP A 442 49.26 16.07 -9.46
N GLU A 443 48.02 16.50 -9.16
CA GLU A 443 46.78 15.88 -9.68
C GLU A 443 45.75 16.88 -10.22
N ASN A 444 46.19 17.87 -11.03
CA ASN A 444 45.31 18.61 -11.95
C ASN A 444 45.70 18.36 -13.40
#